data_AF-A0A6N8WC59-F1
#
_entry.id   AF-A0A6N8WC59-F1
#
_cell.length_a   1.000
_cell.length_b   1.000
_cell.length_c   1.000
_cell.angle_alpha   90.00
_cell.angle_beta   90.00
_cell.angle_gamma   90.00
#
_symmetry.space_group_name_H-M   'P 1'
#
loop_
_entity.id
_entity.type
_entity.pdbx_description
1 polymer ?
#
loop_
_entity_poly.entity_id
_entity_poly.type
_entity_poly.pdbx_seq_one_letter_code
_entity_poly.pdbx_strand_id
1 'polypeptide(L)'
;MSISPSLARHIIENLGTSGTPPARGVQHFNVGNRSLLDALDEYYFSSYLQNGGGAYKIVVGDYGSGKSHFLYCLQDLAWSQEFAVAKVDLSPVETPYNDQRLVYAAVARNLIWHEKEQEISDEKGLTRFLEGTLTRFVGHPVLETLTHPNYTGLVDTLEKAAIDSLAYKRAILGYFDALIRRHEARLDSITRWLMGETTSPDDTKILRGLGVTEKITRPNAFRMLRSLVQTIRELSYNGLVLLFDEVDRMASIGGKAERLATDNLREVIDRTRDDLPGSMFVYAVPPQFINETVPRYDALRQRVQAFGPFSRTNSFSPQINLERLDVDENVLMLTIGEKLIPIFETAFNTDLDHQTQRANAEILANAATDMFLDVSHRRLFVKSFVTALAQQNAGDEHTLGEAEANAIMRGQVAELSAGETPPY
;
A
#
# COMPACT_ATOMS: atom_id res chain seq x y z
N MET A 1 16.48 16.17 2.14
CA MET A 1 16.48 15.69 0.74
C MET A 1 15.83 16.77 -0.09
N SER A 2 16.51 17.26 -1.13
CA SER A 2 15.90 18.15 -2.11
C SER A 2 14.83 17.39 -2.88
N ILE A 3 13.62 17.94 -2.98
CA ILE A 3 12.52 17.39 -3.76
C ILE A 3 12.61 17.91 -5.20
N SER A 4 12.30 17.08 -6.20
CA SER A 4 12.25 17.52 -7.59
C SER A 4 11.00 18.39 -7.85
N PRO A 5 11.03 19.36 -8.77
CA PRO A 5 9.85 20.16 -9.12
C PRO A 5 8.66 19.31 -9.60
N SER A 6 8.93 18.23 -10.35
CA SER A 6 7.93 17.26 -10.82
C SER A 6 7.22 16.57 -9.67
N LEU A 7 7.97 16.02 -8.72
CA LEU A 7 7.39 15.34 -7.56
C LEU A 7 6.67 16.33 -6.64
N ALA A 8 7.25 17.51 -6.41
CA ALA A 8 6.63 18.57 -5.63
C ALA A 8 5.28 18.96 -6.23
N ARG A 9 5.21 19.16 -7.55
CA ARG A 9 3.96 19.45 -8.26
C ARG A 9 2.94 18.33 -8.08
N HIS A 10 3.35 17.07 -8.25
CA HIS A 10 2.48 15.91 -8.08
C HIS A 10 1.90 15.82 -6.66
N ILE A 11 2.70 16.13 -5.63
CA ILE A 11 2.22 16.18 -4.23
C ILE A 11 1.14 17.25 -4.09
N ILE A 12 1.44 18.49 -4.49
CA ILE A 12 0.51 19.61 -4.28
C ILE A 12 -0.80 19.44 -5.05
N GLU A 13 -0.74 18.99 -6.31
CA GLU A 13 -1.94 18.76 -7.13
C GLU A 13 -2.86 17.69 -6.52
N ASN A 14 -2.30 16.58 -6.04
CA ASN A 14 -3.08 15.52 -5.39
C ASN A 14 -3.69 16.00 -4.06
N LEU A 15 -2.89 16.64 -3.21
CA LEU A 15 -3.37 17.16 -1.93
C LEU A 15 -4.44 18.25 -2.10
N GLY A 16 -4.28 19.14 -3.09
CA GLY A 16 -5.25 20.19 -3.40
C GLY A 16 -6.55 19.65 -4.00
N THR A 17 -6.48 18.63 -4.86
CA THR A 17 -7.67 18.08 -5.54
C THR A 17 -8.55 17.25 -4.60
N SER A 18 -7.95 16.32 -3.86
CA SER A 18 -8.71 15.33 -3.09
C SER A 18 -8.42 15.36 -1.59
N GLY A 19 -7.38 16.06 -1.14
CA GLY A 19 -6.88 15.95 0.24
C GLY A 19 -6.24 14.59 0.55
N THR A 20 -5.99 13.74 -0.46
CA THR A 20 -5.40 12.41 -0.27
C THR A 20 -3.93 12.40 -0.65
N PRO A 21 -3.07 11.70 0.09
CA PRO A 21 -1.65 11.64 -0.21
C PRO A 21 -1.39 10.92 -1.56
N PRO A 22 -0.39 11.36 -2.35
CA PRO A 22 0.14 10.58 -3.47
C PRO A 22 0.79 9.28 -3.00
N ALA A 23 0.93 8.32 -3.92
CA ALA A 23 1.64 7.06 -3.62
C ALA A 23 3.15 7.22 -3.45
N ARG A 24 3.74 8.32 -3.96
CA ARG A 24 5.15 8.68 -3.83
C ARG A 24 5.30 10.06 -3.19
N GLY A 25 6.37 10.25 -2.41
CA GLY A 25 6.71 11.56 -1.86
C GLY A 25 6.11 11.85 -0.49
N VAL A 26 5.38 10.90 0.11
CA VAL A 26 4.78 11.05 1.45
C VAL A 26 5.82 11.32 2.53
N GLN A 27 7.05 10.82 2.38
CA GLN A 27 8.16 11.05 3.29
C GLN A 27 8.53 12.54 3.45
N HIS A 28 8.22 13.38 2.45
CA HIS A 28 8.54 14.82 2.51
C HIS A 28 7.64 15.59 3.47
N PHE A 29 6.41 15.14 3.68
CA PHE A 29 5.43 15.80 4.55
C PHE A 29 4.89 14.89 5.66
N ASN A 30 5.48 13.70 5.86
CA ASN A 30 5.09 12.79 6.93
C ASN A 30 5.40 13.36 8.34
N VAL A 31 4.46 13.24 9.27
CA VAL A 31 4.57 13.72 10.66
C VAL A 31 3.87 12.74 11.60
N GLY A 32 4.38 12.60 12.84
CA GLY A 32 3.63 12.02 13.95
C GLY A 32 3.60 10.48 14.04
N ASN A 33 4.12 9.74 13.07
CA ASN A 33 4.12 8.26 13.10
C ASN A 33 5.54 7.66 13.09
N ARG A 34 6.56 8.46 13.40
CA ARG A 34 7.95 8.04 13.31
C ARG A 34 8.26 6.94 14.32
N SER A 35 7.76 7.05 15.55
CA SER A 35 7.99 6.01 16.55
C SER A 35 7.42 4.64 16.13
N LEU A 36 6.28 4.64 15.41
CA LEU A 36 5.64 3.45 14.87
C LEU A 36 6.46 2.85 13.73
N LEU A 37 6.90 3.68 12.77
CA LEU A 37 7.72 3.24 11.65
C LEU A 37 9.08 2.71 12.13
N ASP A 38 9.73 3.39 13.06
CA ASP A 38 11.01 2.94 13.64
C ASP A 38 10.83 1.59 14.37
N ALA A 39 9.73 1.40 15.10
CA ALA A 39 9.45 0.13 15.77
C ALA A 39 9.17 -1.00 14.76
N LEU A 40 8.46 -0.70 13.67
CA LEU A 40 8.26 -1.68 12.60
C LEU A 40 9.59 -2.04 11.94
N ASP A 41 10.47 -1.07 11.71
CA ASP A 41 11.78 -1.31 11.15
C ASP A 41 12.63 -2.21 12.06
N GLU A 42 12.80 -1.81 13.32
CA GLU A 42 13.63 -2.50 14.31
C GLU A 42 13.17 -3.95 14.56
N TYR A 43 11.86 -4.14 14.84
CA TYR A 43 11.35 -5.44 15.28
C TYR A 43 10.91 -6.36 14.14
N TYR A 44 10.66 -5.82 12.93
CA TYR A 44 10.13 -6.61 11.81
C TYR A 44 11.00 -6.53 10.56
N PHE A 45 11.15 -5.36 9.95
CA PHE A 45 11.78 -5.26 8.63
C PHE A 45 13.27 -5.54 8.63
N SER A 46 14.01 -5.05 9.62
CA SER A 46 15.45 -5.24 9.74
C SER A 46 15.85 -6.59 10.37
N SER A 47 14.87 -7.37 10.86
CA SER A 47 15.14 -8.57 11.65
C SER A 47 14.16 -9.72 11.35
N TYR A 48 13.00 -9.77 12.02
CA TYR A 48 12.11 -10.93 12.04
C TYR A 48 11.66 -11.39 10.65
N LEU A 49 11.29 -10.47 9.76
CA LEU A 49 10.81 -10.81 8.42
C LEU A 49 11.93 -11.33 7.51
N GLN A 50 13.12 -10.71 7.54
CA GLN A 50 14.26 -11.14 6.71
C GLN A 50 14.63 -12.60 7.00
N ASN A 51 14.59 -12.98 8.29
CA ASN A 51 14.85 -14.32 8.79
C ASN A 51 13.72 -15.33 8.52
N GLY A 52 12.72 -14.98 7.71
CA GLY A 52 11.63 -15.88 7.32
C GLY A 52 10.44 -15.86 8.27
N GLY A 53 10.36 -14.91 9.20
CA GLY A 53 9.16 -14.69 10.01
C GLY A 53 8.01 -14.13 9.19
N GLY A 54 6.77 -14.37 9.63
CA GLY A 54 5.57 -13.82 9.03
C GLY A 54 4.79 -13.00 10.05
N ALA A 55 4.36 -11.80 9.67
CA ALA A 55 3.69 -10.87 10.57
C ALA A 55 2.38 -10.32 10.00
N TYR A 56 1.49 -9.95 10.91
CA TYR A 56 0.24 -9.29 10.58
C TYR A 56 0.04 -8.07 11.46
N LYS A 57 -0.46 -6.97 10.86
CA LYS A 57 -0.85 -5.75 11.54
C LYS A 57 -2.20 -5.24 11.03
N ILE A 58 -2.94 -4.56 11.90
CA ILE A 58 -4.13 -3.79 11.60
C ILE A 58 -3.83 -2.35 11.89
N VAL A 59 -4.02 -1.49 10.89
CA VAL A 59 -3.99 -0.04 11.04
C VAL A 59 -5.42 0.42 11.29
N VAL A 60 -5.65 0.97 12.47
CA VAL A 60 -6.96 1.43 12.94
C VAL A 60 -6.99 2.94 12.90
N GLY A 61 -8.01 3.51 12.26
CA GLY A 61 -8.28 4.94 12.29
C GLY A 61 -9.51 5.32 11.47
N ASP A 62 -10.14 6.44 11.81
CA ASP A 62 -11.34 6.92 11.11
C ASP A 62 -11.09 7.26 9.63
N TYR A 63 -12.17 7.53 8.90
CA TYR A 63 -12.07 8.02 7.53
C TYR A 63 -11.27 9.32 7.48
N GLY A 64 -10.26 9.41 6.61
CA GLY A 64 -9.38 10.57 6.50
C GLY A 64 -8.35 10.73 7.63
N SER A 65 -8.27 9.82 8.61
CA SER A 65 -7.26 9.84 9.69
C SER A 65 -5.82 9.59 9.21
N GLY A 66 -5.59 9.37 7.91
CA GLY A 66 -4.26 9.10 7.36
C GLY A 66 -3.91 7.61 7.24
N LYS A 67 -4.90 6.70 7.18
CA LYS A 67 -4.67 5.27 6.92
C LYS A 67 -3.83 5.04 5.65
N SER A 68 -4.28 5.55 4.51
CA SER A 68 -3.55 5.45 3.23
C SER A 68 -2.17 6.12 3.30
N HIS A 69 -2.07 7.26 3.99
CA HIS A 69 -0.79 7.94 4.24
C HIS A 69 0.20 7.03 4.98
N PHE A 70 -0.26 6.39 6.06
CA PHE A 70 0.57 5.46 6.82
C PHE A 70 0.96 4.22 6.00
N LEU A 71 0.05 3.69 5.18
CA LEU A 71 0.37 2.58 4.26
C LEU A 71 1.46 2.97 3.25
N TYR A 72 1.42 4.19 2.69
CA TYR A 72 2.48 4.68 1.81
C TYR A 72 3.81 4.89 2.55
N CYS A 73 3.78 5.36 3.80
CA CYS A 73 5.00 5.43 4.61
C CYS A 73 5.59 4.04 4.88
N LEU A 74 4.73 3.04 5.10
CA LEU A 74 5.16 1.65 5.29
C LEU A 74 5.69 1.03 4.00
N GLN A 75 5.12 1.38 2.85
CA GLN A 75 5.64 1.02 1.53
C GLN A 75 7.06 1.57 1.32
N ASP A 76 7.30 2.84 1.63
CA ASP A 76 8.63 3.45 1.52
C ASP A 76 9.64 2.77 2.46
N LEU A 77 9.21 2.46 3.69
CA LEU A 77 10.03 1.68 4.63
C LEU A 77 10.37 0.29 4.07
N ALA A 78 9.38 -0.42 3.53
CA ALA A 78 9.56 -1.74 2.94
C ALA A 78 10.58 -1.71 1.79
N TRP A 79 10.47 -0.74 0.88
CA TRP A 79 11.43 -0.56 -0.21
C TRP A 79 12.82 -0.21 0.27
N SER A 80 12.95 0.62 1.32
CA SER A 80 14.26 0.95 1.91
C SER A 80 14.97 -0.28 2.49
N GLN A 81 14.20 -1.31 2.86
CA GLN A 81 14.66 -2.60 3.39
C GLN A 81 14.61 -3.73 2.35
N GLU A 82 14.53 -3.39 1.06
CA GLU A 82 14.54 -4.33 -0.08
C GLU A 82 13.41 -5.37 -0.07
N PHE A 83 12.23 -5.00 0.44
CA PHE A 83 11.00 -5.79 0.31
C PHE A 83 10.24 -5.42 -0.95
N ALA A 84 9.61 -6.42 -1.58
CA ALA A 84 8.57 -6.15 -2.58
C ALA A 84 7.28 -5.71 -1.87
N VAL A 85 6.45 -4.93 -2.55
CA VAL A 85 5.18 -4.43 -2.00
C VAL A 85 4.06 -4.68 -2.98
N ALA A 86 2.91 -5.15 -2.49
CA ALA A 86 1.64 -5.07 -3.21
C ALA A 86 0.64 -4.25 -2.40
N LYS A 87 0.07 -3.21 -2.99
CA LYS A 87 -1.01 -2.40 -2.39
C LYS A 87 -2.33 -2.70 -3.07
N VAL A 88 -3.24 -3.34 -2.35
CA VAL A 88 -4.55 -3.75 -2.83
C VAL A 88 -5.62 -2.91 -2.14
N ASP A 89 -6.40 -2.16 -2.93
CA ASP A 89 -7.59 -1.49 -2.42
C ASP A 89 -8.74 -2.52 -2.40
N LEU A 90 -9.26 -2.83 -1.21
CA LEU A 90 -10.23 -3.90 -1.03
C LEU A 90 -11.66 -3.41 -1.26
N SER A 91 -12.17 -3.59 -2.48
CA SER A 91 -13.58 -3.35 -2.79
C SER A 91 -14.41 -4.65 -2.72
N PRO A 92 -15.67 -4.61 -2.20
CA PRO A 92 -16.57 -5.77 -2.17
C PRO A 92 -16.83 -6.37 -3.56
N VAL A 93 -16.70 -5.56 -4.60
CA VAL A 93 -16.98 -5.91 -6.01
C VAL A 93 -15.75 -6.51 -6.69
N GLU A 94 -14.56 -5.93 -6.52
CA GLU A 94 -13.37 -6.31 -7.30
C GLU A 94 -12.48 -7.31 -6.56
N THR A 95 -12.46 -7.26 -5.22
CA THR A 95 -11.73 -8.21 -4.38
C THR A 95 -12.64 -8.72 -3.26
N PRO A 96 -13.60 -9.61 -3.58
CA PRO A 96 -14.46 -10.22 -2.58
C PRO A 96 -13.59 -10.88 -1.50
N TYR A 97 -13.68 -10.34 -0.29
CA TYR A 97 -13.01 -10.85 0.91
C TYR A 97 -13.28 -12.33 1.17
N ASN A 98 -14.28 -12.89 0.51
CA ASN A 98 -14.77 -14.24 0.62
C ASN A 98 -14.12 -15.24 -0.36
N ASP A 99 -13.27 -14.78 -1.29
CA ASP A 99 -12.65 -15.58 -2.34
C ASP A 99 -11.13 -15.44 -2.33
N GLN A 100 -10.45 -16.43 -1.75
CA GLN A 100 -8.99 -16.49 -1.71
C GLN A 100 -8.34 -16.44 -3.10
N ARG A 101 -9.01 -16.95 -4.15
CA ARG A 101 -8.51 -16.87 -5.53
C ARG A 101 -8.47 -15.42 -5.99
N LEU A 102 -9.51 -14.65 -5.69
CA LEU A 102 -9.58 -13.24 -6.05
C LEU A 102 -8.60 -12.40 -5.24
N VAL A 103 -8.35 -12.75 -3.97
CA VAL A 103 -7.28 -12.14 -3.17
C VAL A 103 -5.90 -12.38 -3.82
N TYR A 104 -5.58 -13.63 -4.19
CA TYR A 104 -4.33 -13.92 -4.90
C TYR A 104 -4.22 -13.10 -6.20
N ALA A 105 -5.28 -13.10 -7.02
CA ALA A 105 -5.28 -12.37 -8.29
C ALA A 105 -5.13 -10.85 -8.09
N ALA A 106 -5.76 -10.30 -7.04
CA ALA A 106 -5.62 -8.89 -6.68
C ALA A 106 -4.19 -8.54 -6.24
N VAL A 107 -3.54 -9.42 -5.46
CA VAL A 107 -2.13 -9.28 -5.09
C VAL A 107 -1.24 -9.34 -6.34
N ALA A 108 -1.43 -10.34 -7.20
CA ALA A 108 -0.65 -10.47 -8.44
C ALA A 108 -0.83 -9.25 -9.36
N ARG A 109 -2.04 -8.68 -9.46
CA ARG A 109 -2.31 -7.44 -10.21
C ARG A 109 -1.68 -6.20 -9.61
N ASN A 110 -1.57 -6.12 -8.29
CA ASN A 110 -1.13 -4.92 -7.59
C ASN A 110 0.30 -5.01 -7.03
N LEU A 111 1.06 -6.06 -7.37
CA LEU A 111 2.48 -6.11 -7.06
C LEU A 111 3.19 -4.96 -7.76
N ILE A 112 3.92 -4.15 -7.01
CA ILE A 112 4.48 -2.89 -7.48
C ILE A 112 5.91 -3.13 -7.98
N TRP A 113 6.18 -2.77 -9.23
CA TRP A 113 7.55 -2.63 -9.73
C TRP A 113 8.08 -1.26 -9.33
N HIS A 114 8.93 -1.25 -8.32
CA HIS A 114 9.55 -0.03 -7.79
C HIS A 114 10.93 0.21 -8.43
N GLU A 115 11.01 1.32 -9.17
CA GLU A 115 12.26 1.87 -9.69
C GLU A 115 12.58 3.17 -8.94
N LYS A 116 13.84 3.31 -8.46
CA LYS A 116 14.24 4.44 -7.61
C LYS A 116 14.27 5.75 -8.37
N GLU A 117 14.57 5.66 -9.67
CA GLU A 117 14.69 6.76 -10.60
C GLU A 117 13.31 7.25 -11.12
N GLN A 118 12.26 6.43 -10.99
CA GLN A 118 10.90 6.83 -11.31
C GLN A 118 10.27 7.59 -10.14
N GLU A 119 9.97 8.87 -10.37
CA GLU A 119 9.51 9.76 -9.30
C GLU A 119 7.99 9.81 -9.13
N ILE A 120 7.21 9.62 -10.20
CA ILE A 120 5.77 9.99 -10.22
C ILE A 120 4.84 8.79 -10.07
N SER A 121 5.05 7.72 -10.83
CA SER A 121 4.13 6.59 -10.85
C SER A 121 4.89 5.28 -10.91
N ASP A 122 4.45 4.31 -10.12
CA ASP A 122 4.91 2.94 -10.23
C ASP A 122 4.07 2.14 -11.22
N GLU A 123 4.72 1.20 -11.88
CA GLU A 123 4.03 0.18 -12.66
C GLU A 123 3.60 -0.98 -11.75
N LYS A 124 2.50 -1.65 -12.12
CA LYS A 124 1.92 -2.74 -11.34
C LYS A 124 1.79 -4.02 -12.16
N GLY A 125 1.78 -5.14 -11.45
CA GLY A 125 1.54 -6.47 -12.00
C GLY A 125 2.74 -7.40 -11.79
N LEU A 126 2.45 -8.66 -11.46
CA LEU A 126 3.46 -9.69 -11.24
C LEU A 126 4.35 -9.87 -12.46
N THR A 127 3.78 -9.90 -13.66
CA THR A 127 4.56 -10.03 -14.90
C THR A 127 5.49 -8.85 -15.14
N ARG A 128 5.01 -7.62 -14.93
CA ARG A 128 5.84 -6.42 -15.01
C ARG A 128 6.95 -6.43 -13.96
N PHE A 129 6.65 -6.85 -12.74
CA PHE A 129 7.65 -7.03 -11.68
C PHE A 129 8.73 -8.06 -12.07
N LEU A 130 8.33 -9.19 -12.65
CA LEU A 130 9.26 -10.22 -13.14
C LEU A 130 10.14 -9.71 -14.28
N GLU A 131 9.56 -8.99 -15.25
CA GLU A 131 10.30 -8.37 -16.36
C GLU A 131 11.30 -7.33 -15.88
N GLY A 132 10.88 -6.43 -15.00
CA GLY A 132 11.73 -5.42 -14.40
C GLY A 132 12.87 -6.06 -13.61
N THR A 133 12.55 -7.10 -12.83
CA THR A 133 13.55 -7.87 -12.07
C THR A 133 14.57 -8.51 -13.00
N LEU A 134 14.13 -9.24 -14.03
CA LEU A 134 15.04 -9.84 -15.01
C LEU A 134 15.92 -8.78 -15.65
N THR A 135 15.34 -7.65 -16.05
CA THR A 135 16.07 -6.53 -16.67
C THR A 135 17.14 -5.98 -15.72
N ARG A 136 16.86 -5.88 -14.43
CA ARG A 136 17.84 -5.48 -13.41
C ARG A 136 19.01 -6.47 -13.29
N PHE A 137 18.78 -7.77 -13.46
CA PHE A 137 19.82 -8.80 -13.37
C PHE A 137 20.70 -8.90 -14.62
N VAL A 138 20.15 -8.70 -15.82
CA VAL A 138 20.80 -9.07 -17.10
C VAL A 138 20.80 -7.96 -18.15
N GLY A 139 20.24 -6.79 -17.86
CA GLY A 139 19.91 -5.78 -18.86
C GLY A 139 18.70 -6.19 -19.71
N HIS A 140 18.50 -5.54 -20.86
CA HIS A 140 17.38 -5.89 -21.74
C HIS A 140 17.49 -7.35 -22.20
N PRO A 141 16.46 -8.19 -21.97
CA PRO A 141 16.52 -9.60 -22.30
C PRO A 141 16.57 -9.82 -23.81
N VAL A 142 17.60 -10.55 -24.25
CA VAL A 142 17.87 -10.94 -25.65
C VAL A 142 18.29 -12.40 -25.69
N LEU A 143 18.39 -13.02 -26.86
CA LEU A 143 18.63 -14.46 -26.94
C LEU A 143 19.94 -14.90 -26.26
N GLU A 144 20.97 -14.06 -26.30
CA GLU A 144 22.26 -14.25 -25.62
C GLU A 144 22.11 -14.34 -24.09
N THR A 145 21.05 -13.75 -23.52
CA THR A 145 20.70 -13.82 -22.10
C THR A 145 20.58 -15.27 -21.62
N LEU A 146 20.17 -16.22 -22.48
CA LEU A 146 20.08 -17.65 -22.13
C LEU A 146 21.43 -18.24 -21.66
N THR A 147 22.55 -17.64 -22.07
CA THR A 147 23.91 -18.05 -21.70
C THR A 147 24.57 -17.09 -20.71
N HIS A 148 23.87 -16.03 -20.30
CA HIS A 148 24.41 -15.01 -19.41
C HIS A 148 24.59 -15.58 -17.98
N PRO A 149 25.76 -15.39 -17.32
CA PRO A 149 26.02 -15.95 -15.99
C PRO A 149 24.95 -15.61 -14.95
N ASN A 150 24.50 -14.35 -14.89
CA ASN A 150 23.45 -13.93 -13.96
C ASN A 150 22.10 -14.62 -14.24
N TYR A 151 21.75 -14.87 -15.50
CA TYR A 151 20.54 -15.60 -15.85
C TYR A 151 20.66 -17.08 -15.45
N THR A 152 21.78 -17.71 -15.75
CA THR A 152 22.02 -19.11 -15.38
C THR A 152 22.02 -19.30 -13.85
N GLY A 153 22.60 -18.35 -13.11
CA GLY A 153 22.56 -18.35 -11.65
C GLY A 153 21.14 -18.15 -11.11
N LEU A 154 20.38 -17.22 -11.69
CA LEU A 154 18.97 -17.02 -11.34
C LEU A 154 18.12 -18.30 -11.55
N VAL A 155 18.30 -18.96 -12.69
CA VAL A 155 17.62 -20.24 -12.99
C VAL A 155 18.00 -21.31 -11.97
N ASP A 156 19.30 -21.49 -11.70
CA ASP A 156 19.79 -22.47 -10.72
C ASP A 156 19.24 -22.21 -9.31
N THR A 157 19.18 -20.95 -8.88
CA THR A 157 18.55 -20.53 -7.62
C THR A 157 17.08 -20.94 -7.58
N LEU A 158 16.29 -20.57 -8.60
CA LEU A 158 14.86 -20.88 -8.65
C LEU A 158 14.57 -22.38 -8.77
N GLU A 159 15.42 -23.15 -9.44
CA GLU A 159 15.29 -24.60 -9.53
C GLU A 159 15.50 -25.27 -8.16
N LYS A 160 16.52 -24.83 -7.41
CA LYS A 160 16.84 -25.33 -6.06
C LYS A 160 15.89 -24.82 -4.98
N ALA A 161 15.24 -23.68 -5.19
CA ALA A 161 14.35 -23.05 -4.22
C ALA A 161 13.22 -23.97 -3.76
N ALA A 162 12.87 -23.90 -2.48
CA ALA A 162 11.76 -24.68 -1.89
C ALA A 162 10.40 -24.00 -2.14
N ILE A 163 10.06 -23.74 -3.40
CA ILE A 163 8.77 -23.17 -3.81
C ILE A 163 7.68 -24.25 -3.70
N ASP A 164 6.61 -23.98 -2.95
CA ASP A 164 5.57 -24.94 -2.58
C ASP A 164 4.84 -25.54 -3.79
N SER A 165 4.39 -24.72 -4.74
CA SER A 165 3.83 -25.23 -6.00
C SER A 165 4.90 -25.39 -7.08
N LEU A 166 5.13 -26.64 -7.49
CA LEU A 166 5.97 -26.95 -8.65
C LEU A 166 5.43 -26.29 -9.94
N ALA A 167 4.11 -26.24 -10.13
CA ALA A 167 3.50 -25.58 -11.28
C ALA A 167 3.82 -24.09 -11.29
N TYR A 168 3.82 -23.44 -10.12
CA TYR A 168 4.20 -22.03 -9.99
C TYR A 168 5.67 -21.80 -10.36
N LYS A 169 6.58 -22.61 -9.81
CA LYS A 169 8.01 -22.56 -10.18
C LYS A 169 8.20 -22.73 -11.69
N ARG A 170 7.51 -23.70 -12.31
CA ARG A 170 7.57 -23.94 -13.76
C ARG A 170 7.02 -22.76 -14.56
N ALA A 171 5.96 -22.12 -14.09
CA ALA A 171 5.41 -20.92 -14.71
C ALA A 171 6.41 -19.77 -14.70
N ILE A 172 7.11 -19.52 -13.59
CA ILE A 172 8.14 -18.47 -13.49
C ILE A 172 9.32 -18.74 -14.43
N LEU A 173 9.88 -19.96 -14.40
CA LEU A 173 10.98 -20.34 -15.29
C LEU A 173 10.57 -20.25 -16.77
N GLY A 174 9.37 -20.76 -17.08
CA GLY A 174 8.79 -20.68 -18.42
C GLY A 174 8.51 -19.25 -18.87
N TYR A 175 8.15 -18.36 -17.95
CA TYR A 175 7.94 -16.94 -18.22
C TYR A 175 9.23 -16.28 -18.68
N PHE A 176 10.33 -16.47 -17.94
CA PHE A 176 11.62 -15.89 -18.32
C PHE A 176 12.16 -16.45 -19.63
N ASP A 177 12.06 -17.77 -19.86
CA ASP A 177 12.45 -18.37 -21.14
C ASP A 177 11.62 -17.82 -22.30
N ALA A 178 10.29 -17.71 -22.14
CA ALA A 178 9.40 -17.17 -23.15
C ALA A 178 9.67 -15.69 -23.43
N LEU A 179 10.01 -14.91 -22.39
CA LEU A 179 10.36 -13.50 -22.50
C LEU A 179 11.64 -13.29 -23.30
N ILE A 180 12.69 -14.04 -22.98
CA ILE A 180 13.98 -13.97 -23.67
C ILE A 180 13.85 -14.41 -25.13
N ARG A 181 13.10 -15.48 -25.40
CA ARG A 181 12.89 -16.01 -26.75
C ARG A 181 11.81 -15.31 -27.56
N ARG A 182 11.11 -14.33 -26.97
CA ARG A 182 9.97 -13.62 -27.58
C ARG A 182 8.87 -14.56 -28.07
N HIS A 183 8.54 -15.55 -27.24
CA HIS A 183 7.45 -16.49 -27.50
C HIS A 183 6.11 -15.94 -26.98
N GLU A 184 5.52 -15.02 -27.73
CA GLU A 184 4.30 -14.27 -27.36
C GLU A 184 3.15 -15.17 -26.87
N ALA A 185 2.85 -16.26 -27.60
CA ALA A 185 1.77 -17.16 -27.21
C ALA A 185 2.01 -17.84 -25.84
N ARG A 186 3.28 -18.13 -25.50
CA ARG A 186 3.61 -18.66 -24.17
C ARG A 186 3.54 -17.58 -23.12
N LEU A 187 4.06 -16.39 -23.40
CA LEU A 187 3.98 -15.24 -22.50
C LEU A 187 2.54 -14.96 -22.12
N ASP A 188 1.64 -14.81 -23.09
CA ASP A 188 0.23 -14.56 -22.86
C ASP A 188 -0.43 -15.62 -21.97
N SER A 189 -0.24 -16.90 -22.29
CA SER A 189 -0.84 -17.99 -21.50
C SER A 189 -0.30 -18.06 -20.08
N ILE A 190 1.00 -17.85 -19.88
CA ILE A 190 1.64 -17.84 -18.56
C ILE A 190 1.22 -16.60 -17.77
N THR A 191 1.16 -15.43 -18.40
CA THR A 191 0.67 -14.19 -17.81
C THR A 191 -0.73 -14.38 -17.25
N ARG A 192 -1.69 -14.83 -18.06
CA ARG A 192 -3.07 -15.08 -17.59
C ARG A 192 -3.09 -16.01 -16.37
N TRP A 193 -2.27 -17.08 -16.41
CA TRP A 193 -2.20 -18.03 -15.30
C TRP A 193 -1.60 -17.41 -14.03
N LEU A 194 -0.44 -16.73 -14.14
CA LEU A 194 0.24 -16.08 -13.01
C LEU A 194 -0.63 -14.99 -12.39
N MET A 195 -1.40 -14.26 -13.19
CA MET A 195 -2.32 -13.22 -12.73
C MET A 195 -3.62 -13.78 -12.13
N GLY A 196 -3.81 -15.11 -12.11
CA GLY A 196 -5.00 -15.77 -11.59
C GLY A 196 -6.25 -15.59 -12.45
N GLU A 197 -6.07 -15.26 -13.73
CA GLU A 197 -7.15 -15.08 -14.71
C GLU A 197 -7.65 -16.42 -15.24
N THR A 198 -8.79 -16.38 -15.94
CA THR A 198 -9.36 -17.58 -16.56
C THR A 198 -8.56 -17.93 -17.82
N THR A 199 -7.98 -19.13 -17.83
CA THR A 199 -7.23 -19.67 -18.99
C THR A 199 -8.15 -20.42 -19.94
N SER A 200 -7.98 -20.21 -21.25
CA SER A 200 -8.66 -20.94 -22.32
C SER A 200 -8.17 -22.40 -22.45
N PRO A 201 -8.84 -23.25 -23.25
CA PRO A 201 -8.34 -24.59 -23.57
C PRO A 201 -6.97 -24.58 -24.26
N ASP A 202 -6.72 -23.59 -25.13
CA ASP A 202 -5.44 -23.44 -25.83
C ASP A 202 -4.33 -23.02 -24.86
N ASP A 203 -4.61 -22.07 -23.96
CA ASP A 203 -3.69 -21.73 -22.86
C ASP A 203 -3.35 -22.98 -22.04
N THR A 204 -4.37 -23.79 -21.70
CA THR A 204 -4.18 -25.01 -20.91
C THR A 204 -3.24 -26.01 -21.61
N LYS A 205 -3.31 -26.12 -22.94
CA LYS A 205 -2.42 -27.00 -23.72
C LYS A 205 -0.98 -26.50 -23.68
N ILE A 206 -0.77 -25.18 -23.83
CA ILE A 206 0.55 -24.55 -23.74
C ILE A 206 1.13 -24.75 -22.34
N LEU A 207 0.37 -24.39 -21.30
CA LEU A 207 0.77 -24.49 -19.90
C LEU A 207 1.15 -25.92 -19.50
N ARG A 208 0.37 -26.93 -19.91
CA ARG A 208 0.71 -28.35 -19.67
C ARG A 208 2.04 -28.76 -20.33
N GLY A 209 2.32 -28.26 -21.53
CA GLY A 209 3.59 -28.49 -22.21
C GLY A 209 4.80 -27.92 -21.45
N LEU A 210 4.58 -26.93 -20.59
CA LEU A 210 5.58 -26.32 -19.69
C LEU A 210 5.61 -26.96 -18.29
N GLY A 211 4.76 -27.95 -18.03
CA GLY A 211 4.62 -28.56 -16.70
C GLY A 211 3.76 -27.75 -15.71
N VAL A 212 3.03 -26.73 -16.19
CA VAL A 212 2.05 -25.96 -15.40
C VAL A 212 0.70 -26.68 -15.53
N THR A 213 0.45 -27.62 -14.62
CA THR A 213 -0.64 -28.62 -14.77
C THR A 213 -1.91 -28.30 -13.98
N GLU A 214 -1.83 -27.43 -12.98
CA GLU A 214 -2.96 -27.05 -12.12
C GLU A 214 -3.48 -25.64 -12.43
N LYS A 215 -4.76 -25.39 -12.15
CA LYS A 215 -5.36 -24.06 -12.20
C LYS A 215 -5.30 -23.41 -10.82
N ILE A 216 -5.26 -22.08 -10.77
CA ILE A 216 -5.45 -21.36 -9.52
C ILE A 216 -6.95 -21.35 -9.17
N THR A 217 -7.28 -21.88 -8.00
CA THR A 217 -8.62 -22.14 -7.48
C THR A 217 -8.70 -21.70 -6.02
N ARG A 218 -9.90 -21.59 -5.45
CA ARG A 218 -10.06 -21.23 -4.04
C ARG A 218 -9.22 -22.12 -3.09
N PRO A 219 -9.24 -23.46 -3.19
CA PRO A 219 -8.52 -24.32 -2.25
C PRO A 219 -6.99 -24.23 -2.31
N ASN A 220 -6.40 -23.89 -3.46
CA ASN A 220 -4.94 -23.78 -3.62
C ASN A 220 -4.44 -22.33 -3.70
N ALA A 221 -5.31 -21.32 -3.64
CA ALA A 221 -4.92 -19.91 -3.79
C ALA A 221 -3.88 -19.48 -2.74
N PHE A 222 -4.03 -19.92 -1.50
CA PHE A 222 -3.05 -19.61 -0.45
C PHE A 222 -1.68 -20.26 -0.73
N ARG A 223 -1.66 -21.49 -1.27
CA ARG A 223 -0.42 -22.13 -1.72
C ARG A 223 0.25 -21.33 -2.84
N MET A 224 -0.54 -20.76 -3.75
CA MET A 224 -0.03 -19.89 -4.82
C MET A 224 0.53 -18.58 -4.26
N LEU A 225 -0.13 -17.99 -3.26
CA LEU A 225 0.38 -16.81 -2.57
C LEU A 225 1.69 -17.11 -1.83
N ARG A 226 1.80 -18.28 -1.17
CA ARG A 226 3.06 -18.76 -0.59
C ARG A 226 4.15 -18.91 -1.65
N SER A 227 3.81 -19.53 -2.78
CA SER A 227 4.75 -19.72 -3.89
C SER A 227 5.23 -18.38 -4.46
N LEU A 228 4.36 -17.36 -4.51
CA LEU A 228 4.73 -15.99 -4.88
C LEU A 228 5.72 -15.38 -3.88
N VAL A 229 5.42 -15.43 -2.57
CA VAL A 229 6.31 -14.89 -1.52
C VAL A 229 7.69 -15.56 -1.57
N GLN A 230 7.71 -16.89 -1.71
CA GLN A 230 8.95 -17.66 -1.86
C GLN A 230 9.71 -17.23 -3.12
N THR A 231 9.03 -17.15 -4.27
CA THR A 231 9.64 -16.69 -5.53
C THR A 231 10.27 -15.30 -5.37
N ILE A 232 9.58 -14.35 -4.75
CA ILE A 232 10.09 -12.99 -4.52
C ILE A 232 11.39 -13.02 -3.70
N ARG A 233 11.47 -13.88 -2.68
CA ARG A 233 12.69 -14.04 -1.88
C ARG A 233 13.87 -14.56 -2.69
N GLU A 234 13.62 -15.54 -3.56
CA GLU A 234 14.63 -16.08 -4.47
C GLU A 234 15.06 -15.09 -5.56
N LEU A 235 14.25 -14.06 -5.81
CA LEU A 235 14.55 -12.92 -6.69
C LEU A 235 15.38 -11.82 -5.99
N SER A 236 16.03 -12.14 -4.87
CA SER A 236 16.88 -11.23 -4.08
C SER A 236 16.12 -10.08 -3.40
N TYR A 237 14.85 -10.28 -3.07
CA TYR A 237 14.11 -9.42 -2.15
C TYR A 237 14.08 -10.04 -0.75
N ASN A 238 14.01 -9.21 0.29
CA ASN A 238 13.93 -9.70 1.66
C ASN A 238 12.56 -10.32 2.00
N GLY A 239 11.54 -10.06 1.17
CA GLY A 239 10.20 -10.57 1.38
C GLY A 239 9.13 -9.79 0.63
N LEU A 240 7.87 -9.98 1.04
CA LEU A 240 6.70 -9.31 0.45
C LEU A 240 5.84 -8.66 1.52
N VAL A 241 5.58 -7.35 1.38
CA VAL A 241 4.59 -6.63 2.17
C VAL A 241 3.30 -6.49 1.38
N LEU A 242 2.19 -6.85 2.01
CA LEU A 242 0.85 -6.84 1.44
C LEU A 242 0.03 -5.80 2.20
N LEU A 243 -0.21 -4.67 1.55
CA LEU A 243 -0.94 -3.54 2.09
C LEU A 243 -2.36 -3.57 1.56
N PHE A 244 -3.33 -3.68 2.46
CA PHE A 244 -4.75 -3.74 2.14
C PHE A 244 -5.44 -2.48 2.67
N ASP A 245 -5.92 -1.65 1.75
CA ASP A 245 -6.63 -0.40 2.07
C ASP A 245 -8.16 -0.57 1.92
N GLU A 246 -8.94 0.33 2.50
CA GLU A 246 -10.41 0.40 2.39
C GLU A 246 -11.21 -0.81 2.92
N VAL A 247 -10.82 -1.38 4.06
CA VAL A 247 -11.65 -2.39 4.75
C VAL A 247 -12.98 -1.83 5.28
N ASP A 248 -13.13 -0.50 5.30
CA ASP A 248 -14.34 0.22 5.72
C ASP A 248 -15.61 -0.29 5.00
N ARG A 249 -15.49 -0.82 3.77
CA ARG A 249 -16.60 -1.43 3.01
C ARG A 249 -17.01 -2.83 3.47
N MET A 250 -16.30 -3.48 4.39
CA MET A 250 -16.74 -4.78 4.96
C MET A 250 -17.94 -4.64 5.89
N ALA A 251 -18.01 -3.53 6.64
CA ALA A 251 -19.06 -3.29 7.63
C ALA A 251 -20.45 -3.08 7.00
N SER A 252 -20.51 -2.63 5.74
CA SER A 252 -21.77 -2.43 5.01
C SER A 252 -22.37 -3.73 4.46
N ILE A 253 -21.59 -4.82 4.37
CA ILE A 253 -22.01 -6.03 3.65
C ILE A 253 -22.95 -6.91 4.47
N GLY A 254 -22.86 -6.89 5.81
CA GLY A 254 -23.72 -7.66 6.70
C GLY A 254 -23.82 -9.18 6.44
N GLY A 255 -24.45 -9.89 7.39
CA GLY A 255 -24.87 -11.28 7.20
C GLY A 255 -23.76 -12.27 6.82
N LYS A 256 -24.01 -13.09 5.78
CA LYS A 256 -23.14 -14.22 5.40
C LYS A 256 -21.79 -13.78 4.83
N ALA A 257 -21.77 -12.67 4.10
CA ALA A 257 -20.55 -12.22 3.45
C ALA A 257 -19.59 -11.52 4.42
N GLU A 258 -20.10 -10.78 5.42
CA GLU A 258 -19.29 -10.29 6.55
C GLU A 258 -18.61 -11.45 7.29
N ARG A 259 -19.37 -12.51 7.64
CA ARG A 259 -18.83 -13.70 8.29
C ARG A 259 -17.73 -14.40 7.48
N LEU A 260 -17.95 -14.58 6.17
CA LEU A 260 -16.96 -15.26 5.33
C LEU A 260 -15.69 -14.42 5.15
N ALA A 261 -15.84 -13.09 5.18
CA ALA A 261 -14.74 -12.14 5.11
C ALA A 261 -13.90 -12.14 6.41
N THR A 262 -14.56 -12.18 7.58
CA THR A 262 -13.86 -12.30 8.88
C THR A 262 -13.20 -13.66 9.07
N ASP A 263 -13.82 -14.74 8.59
CA ASP A 263 -13.22 -16.09 8.56
C ASP A 263 -11.96 -16.13 7.68
N ASN A 264 -12.01 -15.51 6.50
CA ASN A 264 -10.85 -15.41 5.61
C ASN A 264 -9.74 -14.54 6.21
N LEU A 265 -10.06 -13.41 6.84
CA LEU A 265 -9.07 -12.60 7.54
C LEU A 265 -8.38 -13.40 8.64
N ARG A 266 -9.14 -14.16 9.45
CA ARG A 266 -8.61 -15.05 10.47
C ARG A 266 -7.69 -16.12 9.87
N GLU A 267 -8.08 -16.72 8.74
CA GLU A 267 -7.25 -17.70 8.04
C GLU A 267 -5.95 -17.09 7.51
N VAL A 268 -6.00 -15.88 6.95
CA VAL A 268 -4.81 -15.15 6.54
C VAL A 268 -3.89 -14.90 7.74
N ILE A 269 -4.42 -14.46 8.88
CA ILE A 269 -3.60 -14.21 10.08
C ILE A 269 -2.88 -15.49 10.54
N ASP A 270 -3.61 -16.59 10.63
CA ASP A 270 -3.07 -17.88 11.09
C ASP A 270 -1.96 -18.36 10.15
N ARG A 271 -2.25 -18.41 8.86
CA ARG A 271 -1.28 -18.92 7.89
C ARG A 271 -0.13 -17.94 7.63
N THR A 272 -0.30 -16.64 7.85
CA THR A 272 0.84 -15.71 7.71
C THR A 272 1.97 -16.08 8.67
N ARG A 273 1.64 -16.44 9.91
CA ARG A 273 2.64 -16.80 10.92
C ARG A 273 3.34 -18.13 10.64
N ASP A 274 2.59 -19.11 10.16
CA ASP A 274 3.07 -20.49 10.05
C ASP A 274 3.64 -20.81 8.66
N ASP A 275 3.16 -20.12 7.62
CA ASP A 275 3.20 -20.61 6.25
C ASP A 275 3.69 -19.59 5.21
N LEU A 276 3.90 -18.31 5.55
CA LEU A 276 4.31 -17.28 4.57
C LEU A 276 5.61 -16.58 5.03
N PRO A 277 6.78 -17.22 4.82
CA PRO A 277 8.03 -16.72 5.36
C PRO A 277 8.45 -15.40 4.71
N GLY A 278 8.84 -14.42 5.53
CA GLY A 278 9.24 -13.10 5.08
C GLY A 278 8.09 -12.29 4.49
N SER A 279 6.89 -12.44 5.03
CA SER A 279 5.74 -11.64 4.62
C SER A 279 5.15 -10.82 5.75
N MET A 280 4.62 -9.64 5.41
CA MET A 280 3.82 -8.85 6.32
C MET A 280 2.48 -8.49 5.67
N PHE A 281 1.39 -8.80 6.35
CA PHE A 281 0.04 -8.39 5.94
C PHE A 281 -0.40 -7.21 6.80
N VAL A 282 -0.85 -6.13 6.16
CA VAL A 282 -1.34 -4.94 6.85
C VAL A 282 -2.70 -4.57 6.32
N TYR A 283 -3.69 -4.50 7.21
CA TYR A 283 -5.06 -4.12 6.87
C TYR A 283 -5.40 -2.79 7.51
N ALA A 284 -5.78 -1.81 6.70
CA ALA A 284 -6.32 -0.54 7.17
C ALA A 284 -7.84 -0.65 7.35
N VAL A 285 -8.31 -0.48 8.59
CA VAL A 285 -9.72 -0.66 8.98
C VAL A 285 -10.20 0.54 9.80
N PRO A 286 -11.52 0.77 9.88
CA PRO A 286 -12.05 1.83 10.71
C PRO A 286 -12.27 1.31 12.15
N PRO A 287 -12.35 2.18 13.17
CA PRO A 287 -12.49 1.75 14.57
C PRO A 287 -13.73 0.87 14.82
N GLN A 288 -14.82 1.11 14.08
CA GLN A 288 -16.06 0.33 14.15
C GLN A 288 -15.83 -1.15 13.79
N PHE A 289 -14.89 -1.46 12.90
CA PHE A 289 -14.54 -2.86 12.61
C PHE A 289 -14.00 -3.56 13.85
N ILE A 290 -13.13 -2.90 14.62
CA ILE A 290 -12.53 -3.47 15.84
C ILE A 290 -13.52 -3.50 17.00
N ASN A 291 -14.37 -2.48 17.13
CA ASN A 291 -15.26 -2.31 18.28
C ASN A 291 -16.60 -3.02 18.13
N GLU A 292 -17.09 -3.21 16.90
CA GLU A 292 -18.43 -3.77 16.63
C GLU A 292 -18.35 -5.08 15.84
N THR A 293 -17.44 -5.19 14.87
CA THR A 293 -17.37 -6.37 14.00
C THR A 293 -16.56 -7.50 14.63
N VAL A 294 -15.30 -7.26 14.98
CA VAL A 294 -14.41 -8.26 15.58
C VAL A 294 -15.02 -8.94 16.82
N PRO A 295 -15.74 -8.25 17.75
CA PRO A 295 -16.31 -8.90 18.92
C PRO A 295 -17.39 -9.92 18.62
N ARG A 296 -18.07 -9.82 17.46
CA ARG A 296 -19.08 -10.78 16.99
C ARG A 296 -18.47 -12.11 16.51
N TYR A 297 -17.15 -12.15 16.29
CA TYR A 297 -16.44 -13.32 15.75
C TYR A 297 -15.28 -13.74 16.67
N ASP A 298 -15.55 -14.63 17.62
CA ASP A 298 -14.60 -15.03 18.67
C ASP A 298 -13.23 -15.49 18.12
N ALA A 299 -13.22 -16.25 17.02
CA ALA A 299 -11.99 -16.77 16.41
C ALA A 299 -11.09 -15.64 15.87
N LEU A 300 -11.68 -14.60 15.28
CA LEU A 300 -10.94 -13.42 14.83
C LEU A 300 -10.54 -12.55 16.04
N ARG A 301 -11.44 -12.38 17.01
CA ARG A 301 -11.16 -11.62 18.25
C ARG A 301 -9.91 -12.12 18.96
N GLN A 302 -9.76 -13.44 19.11
CA GLN A 302 -8.58 -14.03 19.77
C GLN A 302 -7.24 -13.72 19.05
N ARG A 303 -7.27 -13.41 17.75
CA ARG A 303 -6.08 -13.09 16.96
C ARG A 303 -5.77 -11.59 16.93
N VAL A 304 -6.80 -10.75 17.03
CA VAL A 304 -6.71 -9.30 16.89
C VAL A 304 -6.66 -8.57 18.23
N GLN A 305 -7.26 -9.13 19.28
CA GLN A 305 -7.31 -8.50 20.60
C GLN A 305 -5.90 -8.33 21.18
N ALA A 306 -5.63 -7.15 21.74
CA ALA A 306 -4.34 -6.80 22.29
C ALA A 306 -4.50 -5.99 23.58
N PHE A 307 -3.57 -6.16 24.52
CA PHE A 307 -3.46 -5.32 25.71
C PHE A 307 -2.76 -4.00 25.33
N GLY A 308 -3.48 -3.15 24.60
CA GLY A 308 -2.99 -1.86 24.11
C GLY A 308 -2.46 -1.88 22.67
N PRO A 309 -2.28 -0.69 22.08
CA PRO A 309 -1.81 -0.56 20.70
C PRO A 309 -0.33 -0.91 20.56
N PHE A 310 0.08 -1.12 19.32
CA PHE A 310 1.46 -1.27 18.89
C PHE A 310 2.25 -0.02 19.22
N SER A 311 3.44 -0.22 19.77
CA SER A 311 4.40 0.81 20.12
C SER A 311 5.79 0.17 20.24
N ARG A 312 6.82 0.98 20.47
CA ARG A 312 8.17 0.47 20.78
C ARG A 312 8.21 -0.48 21.98
N THR A 313 7.34 -0.28 22.98
CA THR A 313 7.26 -1.12 24.19
C THR A 313 6.28 -2.28 24.07
N ASN A 314 5.41 -2.26 23.05
CA ASN A 314 4.42 -3.29 22.78
C ASN A 314 4.43 -3.70 21.30
N SER A 315 5.60 -4.13 20.82
CA SER A 315 5.82 -4.43 19.40
C SER A 315 5.03 -5.65 18.91
N PHE A 316 4.59 -6.53 19.81
CA PHE A 316 3.79 -7.71 19.46
C PHE A 316 2.32 -7.39 19.19
N SER A 317 1.82 -6.22 19.60
CA SER A 317 0.42 -5.86 19.37
C SER A 317 0.11 -5.85 17.87
N PRO A 318 -0.95 -6.54 17.43
CA PRO A 318 -1.38 -6.49 16.03
C PRO A 318 -1.99 -5.15 15.66
N GLN A 319 -2.43 -4.31 16.60
CA GLN A 319 -3.18 -3.08 16.31
C GLN A 319 -2.29 -1.83 16.34
N ILE A 320 -2.12 -1.16 15.21
CA ILE A 320 -1.52 0.16 15.08
C ILE A 320 -2.66 1.18 15.10
N ASN A 321 -2.70 2.06 16.10
CA ASN A 321 -3.78 3.05 16.24
C ASN A 321 -3.29 4.45 15.79
N LEU A 322 -3.90 5.00 14.74
CA LEU A 322 -3.54 6.30 14.15
C LEU A 322 -4.15 7.51 14.87
N GLU A 323 -4.98 7.30 15.89
CA GLU A 323 -5.40 8.35 16.84
C GLU A 323 -4.36 8.59 17.93
N ARG A 324 -3.39 7.67 18.09
CA ARG A 324 -2.31 7.76 19.09
C ARG A 324 -0.97 7.95 18.42
N LEU A 325 -0.79 9.13 17.85
CA LEU A 325 0.45 9.56 17.20
C LEU A 325 1.45 10.16 18.19
N ASP A 326 2.65 10.42 17.72
CA ASP A 326 3.79 10.97 18.49
C ASP A 326 3.53 12.41 18.98
N VAL A 327 2.59 13.11 18.36
CA VAL A 327 2.27 14.51 18.61
C VAL A 327 0.76 14.72 18.62
N ASP A 328 0.31 15.74 19.34
CA ASP A 328 -1.09 16.16 19.39
C ASP A 328 -1.60 16.64 18.02
N GLU A 329 -2.92 16.55 17.80
CA GLU A 329 -3.57 16.81 16.51
C GLU A 329 -3.27 18.20 15.91
N ASN A 330 -3.32 19.26 16.71
CA ASN A 330 -3.03 20.62 16.23
C ASN A 330 -1.54 20.77 15.84
N VAL A 331 -0.64 20.19 16.64
CA VAL A 331 0.81 20.22 16.35
C VAL A 331 1.12 19.41 15.08
N LEU A 332 0.44 18.27 14.90
CA LEU A 332 0.51 17.46 13.69
C LEU A 332 0.17 18.29 12.46
N MET A 333 -1.01 18.93 12.44
CA MET A 333 -1.47 19.73 11.32
C MET A 333 -0.55 20.91 11.02
N LEU A 334 -0.16 21.68 12.05
CA LEU A 334 0.78 22.78 11.88
C LEU A 334 2.10 22.31 11.25
N THR A 335 2.67 21.22 11.76
CA THR A 335 3.94 20.68 11.24
C THR A 335 3.79 20.16 9.81
N ILE A 336 2.64 19.59 9.44
CA ILE A 336 2.34 19.23 8.05
C ILE A 336 2.31 20.50 7.19
N GLY A 337 1.62 21.55 7.62
CA GLY A 337 1.56 22.84 6.94
C GLY A 337 2.96 23.44 6.70
N GLU A 338 3.80 23.48 7.73
CA GLU A 338 5.19 23.92 7.63
C GLU A 338 6.01 23.14 6.59
N LYS A 339 5.77 21.82 6.48
CA LYS A 339 6.44 20.99 5.47
C LYS A 339 5.87 21.18 4.07
N LEU A 340 4.60 21.57 3.93
CA LEU A 340 3.97 21.79 2.63
C LEU A 340 4.40 23.11 1.98
N ILE A 341 4.77 24.14 2.75
CA ILE A 341 5.25 25.43 2.22
C ILE A 341 6.43 25.26 1.25
N PRO A 342 7.58 24.67 1.63
CA PRO A 342 8.72 24.52 0.71
C PRO A 342 8.44 23.56 -0.45
N ILE A 343 7.51 22.61 -0.28
CA ILE A 343 7.05 21.75 -1.37
C ILE A 343 6.27 22.58 -2.39
N PHE A 344 5.40 23.48 -1.93
CA PHE A 344 4.65 24.39 -2.78
C PHE A 344 5.57 25.35 -3.54
N GLU A 345 6.52 25.98 -2.85
CA GLU A 345 7.55 26.84 -3.45
C GLU A 345 8.29 26.12 -4.59
N THR A 346 8.71 24.88 -4.34
CA THR A 346 9.39 24.04 -5.35
C THR A 346 8.47 23.67 -6.52
N ALA A 347 7.18 23.43 -6.26
CA ALA A 347 6.19 23.04 -7.26
C ALA A 347 5.78 24.17 -8.22
N PHE A 348 5.83 25.42 -7.75
CA PHE A 348 5.38 26.60 -8.51
C PHE A 348 6.52 27.57 -8.83
N ASN A 349 7.75 27.29 -8.38
CA ASN A 349 8.92 28.16 -8.52
C ASN A 349 8.60 29.59 -8.04
N THR A 350 8.15 29.66 -6.78
CA THR A 350 7.75 30.88 -6.08
C THR A 350 8.42 30.93 -4.71
N ASP A 351 8.50 32.11 -4.12
CA ASP A 351 8.98 32.32 -2.75
C ASP A 351 7.82 32.94 -1.95
N LEU A 352 7.37 32.26 -0.90
CA LEU A 352 6.28 32.73 -0.05
C LEU A 352 6.82 33.32 1.25
N ASP A 353 6.06 34.17 1.93
CA ASP A 353 6.42 34.62 3.27
C ASP A 353 6.14 33.51 4.30
N HIS A 354 7.18 32.76 4.69
CA HIS A 354 7.07 31.62 5.61
C HIS A 354 6.42 32.00 6.94
N GLN A 355 6.61 33.23 7.43
CA GLN A 355 6.00 33.68 8.68
C GLN A 355 4.48 33.80 8.54
N THR A 356 4.01 34.45 7.47
CA THR A 356 2.60 34.60 7.12
C THR A 356 1.95 33.24 6.85
N GLN A 357 2.58 32.39 6.05
CA GLN A 357 2.01 31.09 5.70
C GLN A 357 1.99 30.11 6.88
N ARG A 358 2.96 30.19 7.80
CA ARG A 358 2.90 29.47 9.08
C ARG A 358 1.74 29.96 9.95
N ALA A 359 1.52 31.27 10.04
CA ALA A 359 0.37 31.81 10.77
C ALA A 359 -0.95 31.35 10.13
N ASN A 360 -1.04 31.34 8.80
CA ASN A 360 -2.20 30.83 8.06
C ASN A 360 -2.43 29.33 8.34
N ALA A 361 -1.37 28.53 8.40
CA ALA A 361 -1.45 27.12 8.77
C ALA A 361 -2.01 26.94 10.19
N GLU A 362 -1.56 27.74 11.16
CA GLU A 362 -2.08 27.68 12.54
C GLU A 362 -3.56 28.06 12.62
N ILE A 363 -3.97 29.13 11.92
CA ILE A 363 -5.37 29.58 11.88
C ILE A 363 -6.27 28.52 11.25
N LEU A 364 -5.84 27.92 10.14
CA LEU A 364 -6.59 26.85 9.48
C LEU A 364 -6.60 25.55 10.29
N ALA A 365 -5.51 25.21 10.99
CA ALA A 365 -5.48 24.03 11.88
C ALA A 365 -6.49 24.18 13.03
N ASN A 366 -6.56 25.35 13.65
CA ASN A 366 -7.55 25.64 14.70
C ASN A 366 -8.98 25.60 14.14
N ALA A 367 -9.23 26.24 13.00
CA ALA A 367 -10.54 26.23 12.35
C ALA A 367 -10.99 24.81 11.96
N ALA A 368 -10.09 23.95 11.50
CA ALA A 368 -10.41 22.55 11.19
C ALA A 368 -10.81 21.74 12.43
N THR A 369 -10.18 21.99 13.58
CA THR A 369 -10.48 21.31 14.84
C THR A 369 -11.82 21.74 15.44
N ASP A 370 -12.20 23.00 15.26
CA ASP A 370 -13.47 23.55 15.79
C ASP A 370 -14.71 23.09 15.00
N MET A 371 -14.52 22.56 13.79
CA MET A 371 -15.62 22.05 12.96
C MET A 371 -16.00 20.62 13.35
N PHE A 372 -17.20 20.45 13.93
CA PHE A 372 -17.82 19.13 14.05
C PHE A 372 -18.22 18.62 12.66
N LEU A 373 -17.48 17.65 12.13
CA LEU A 373 -17.70 17.10 10.80
C LEU A 373 -17.68 15.57 10.81
N ASP A 374 -18.40 14.97 9.88
CA ASP A 374 -18.26 13.56 9.50
C ASP A 374 -16.93 13.30 8.72
N VAL A 375 -16.16 14.35 8.45
CA VAL A 375 -14.91 14.35 7.69
C VAL A 375 -13.73 14.58 8.63
N SER A 376 -12.64 13.82 8.48
CA SER A 376 -11.43 14.01 9.31
C SER A 376 -10.82 15.41 9.16
N HIS A 377 -10.52 16.01 10.30
CA HIS A 377 -9.88 17.32 10.42
C HIS A 377 -8.56 17.39 9.65
N ARG A 378 -7.79 16.29 9.60
CA ARG A 378 -6.50 16.20 8.90
C ARG A 378 -6.66 16.44 7.40
N ARG A 379 -7.61 15.72 6.78
CA ARG A 379 -7.87 15.82 5.33
C ARG A 379 -8.40 17.20 4.95
N LEU A 380 -9.33 17.70 5.76
CA LEU A 380 -9.89 19.04 5.58
C LEU A 380 -8.79 20.10 5.68
N PHE A 381 -7.96 20.06 6.72
CA PHE A 381 -6.84 20.97 6.91
C PHE A 381 -5.89 20.96 5.71
N VAL A 382 -5.41 19.78 5.28
CA VAL A 382 -4.45 19.68 4.19
C VAL A 382 -5.00 20.28 2.90
N LYS A 383 -6.24 19.95 2.53
CA LYS A 383 -6.88 20.47 1.32
C LYS A 383 -7.09 21.98 1.40
N SER A 384 -7.57 22.48 2.54
CA SER A 384 -7.78 23.90 2.78
C SER A 384 -6.47 24.69 2.76
N PHE A 385 -5.40 24.15 3.35
CA PHE A 385 -4.11 24.81 3.40
C PHE A 385 -3.45 24.88 2.02
N VAL A 386 -3.48 23.80 1.24
CA VAL A 386 -2.99 23.83 -0.16
C VAL A 386 -3.79 24.83 -1.00
N THR A 387 -5.11 24.91 -0.80
CA THR A 387 -5.97 25.90 -1.46
C THR A 387 -5.59 27.32 -1.06
N ALA A 388 -5.35 27.56 0.22
CA ALA A 388 -4.91 28.87 0.72
C ALA A 388 -3.55 29.27 0.14
N LEU A 389 -2.58 28.35 0.10
CA LEU A 389 -1.27 28.60 -0.54
C LEU A 389 -1.43 29.00 -2.02
N ALA A 390 -2.32 28.34 -2.75
CA ALA A 390 -2.60 28.68 -4.14
C ALA A 390 -3.23 30.09 -4.28
N GLN A 391 -4.13 30.47 -3.38
CA GLN A 391 -4.73 31.81 -3.35
C GLN A 391 -3.70 32.89 -3.00
N GLN A 392 -2.85 32.63 -2.00
CA GLN A 392 -1.79 33.53 -1.55
C GLN A 392 -0.74 33.74 -2.65
N ASN A 393 -0.38 32.68 -3.38
CA ASN A 393 0.55 32.76 -4.52
C ASN A 393 -0.04 33.51 -5.73
N ALA A 394 -1.36 33.51 -5.90
CA ALA A 394 -2.03 34.20 -7.01
C ALA A 394 -2.38 35.66 -6.70
N GLY A 395 -2.46 36.02 -5.41
CA GLY A 395 -2.84 37.34 -4.91
C GLY A 395 -1.73 37.98 -4.08
N ASP A 396 -2.13 38.91 -3.21
CA ASP A 396 -1.23 39.52 -2.23
C ASP A 396 -1.21 38.69 -0.95
N GLU A 397 -0.02 38.33 -0.48
CA GLU A 397 0.15 37.57 0.75
C GLU A 397 -0.33 38.35 1.97
N HIS A 398 -1.11 37.69 2.82
CA HIS A 398 -1.62 38.26 4.07
C HIS A 398 -2.01 37.16 5.06
N THR A 399 -2.05 37.54 6.34
CA THR A 399 -2.57 36.65 7.39
C THR A 399 -4.08 36.53 7.26
N LEU A 400 -4.59 35.31 7.15
CA LEU A 400 -6.02 35.03 7.01
C LEU A 400 -6.79 35.52 8.25
N GLY A 401 -7.94 36.13 8.03
CA GLY A 401 -8.89 36.39 9.12
C GLY A 401 -9.66 35.12 9.49
N GLU A 402 -10.22 35.07 10.71
CA GLU A 402 -11.06 33.94 11.16
C GLU A 402 -12.26 33.70 10.22
N ALA A 403 -12.90 34.77 9.74
CA ALA A 403 -14.02 34.67 8.81
C ALA A 403 -13.61 34.07 7.46
N GLU A 404 -12.41 34.38 6.98
CA GLU A 404 -11.87 33.89 5.72
C GLU A 404 -11.46 32.42 5.82
N ALA A 405 -10.74 32.06 6.88
CA ALA A 405 -10.38 30.67 7.18
C ALA A 405 -11.64 29.79 7.27
N ASN A 406 -12.67 30.26 7.97
CA ASN A 406 -13.96 29.56 8.06
C ASN A 406 -14.72 29.48 6.73
N ALA A 407 -14.51 30.42 5.80
CA ALA A 407 -15.10 30.36 4.46
C ALA A 407 -14.39 29.32 3.59
N ILE A 408 -13.05 29.29 3.62
CA ILE A 408 -12.24 28.26 2.94
C ILE A 408 -12.65 26.88 3.41
N MET A 409 -12.68 26.66 4.73
CA MET A 409 -13.04 25.36 5.32
C MET A 409 -14.44 24.91 4.90
N ARG A 410 -15.45 25.79 4.98
CA ARG A 410 -16.82 25.46 4.56
C ARG A 410 -16.92 25.10 3.09
N GLY A 411 -16.18 25.79 2.21
CA GLY A 411 -16.08 25.43 0.80
C GLY A 411 -15.53 24.02 0.60
N GLN A 412 -14.47 23.67 1.33
CA GLN A 412 -13.84 22.35 1.24
C GLN A 412 -14.71 21.23 1.81
N VAL A 413 -15.44 21.48 2.89
CA VAL A 413 -16.41 20.51 3.43
C VAL A 413 -17.46 20.16 2.39
N ALA A 414 -18.04 21.16 1.72
CA ALA A 414 -19.06 20.93 0.70
C ALA A 414 -18.54 20.06 -0.46
N GLU A 415 -17.29 20.28 -0.90
CA GLU A 415 -16.68 19.47 -1.96
C GLU A 415 -16.36 18.04 -1.50
N LEU A 416 -15.81 17.88 -0.29
CA LEU A 416 -15.47 16.57 0.26
C LEU A 416 -16.74 15.72 0.47
N SER A 417 -17.79 16.32 1.03
CA SER A 417 -19.08 15.65 1.22
C SER A 417 -19.84 15.40 -0.10
N ALA A 418 -19.61 16.17 -1.15
CA ALA A 418 -20.23 15.94 -2.47
C ALA A 418 -19.54 14.83 -3.29
N GLY A 419 -18.24 14.61 -3.08
CA GLY A 419 -17.51 13.48 -3.66
C GLY A 419 -17.75 12.16 -2.92
N GLU A 420 -18.26 12.24 -1.69
CA GLU A 420 -18.68 11.10 -0.86
C GLU A 420 -20.06 10.62 -1.32
N THR A 421 -20.10 9.64 -2.22
CA THR A 421 -21.36 8.92 -2.48
C THR A 421 -21.75 8.20 -1.18
N PRO A 422 -22.96 8.40 -0.61
CA PRO A 422 -23.37 7.72 0.60
C PRO A 422 -23.35 6.20 0.38
N PRO A 423 -22.98 5.40 1.40
CA PRO A 423 -23.04 3.96 1.29
C PRO A 423 -24.52 3.55 1.29
N TYR A 424 -25.06 3.25 0.11
CA TYR A 424 -26.28 2.47 -0.03
C TYR A 424 -25.93 1.02 -0.31
#